data_AF-A0A7C0TZA2-F1
#
_entry.id   AF-A0A7C0TZA2-F1
#
_cell.length_a   1.000
_cell.length_b   1.000
_cell.length_c   1.000
_cell.angle_alpha   90.00
_cell.angle_beta   90.00
_cell.angle_gamma   90.00
#
_symmetry.space_group_name_H-M   'P 1'
#
loop_
_entity.id
_entity.type
_entity.pdbx_description
1 polymer ?
#
loop_
_entity_poly.entity_id
_entity_poly.type
_entity_poly.pdbx_seq_one_letter_code
_entity_poly.pdbx_strand_id
1 'polypeptide(L)'
;VELEEVGIKIEPGPASQGFVTNIEGVLERTRETLLMARNFKTQENDKESVKKIDEILSYIEEVKEGRKPLTVKIMDPFGNSALIGEKVKSRLLTKEEIKKLSTGPYVVYYPEEETE
;
A
#
# COMPACT_ATOMS: atom_id res chain seq x y z
N VAL A 1 1.72 -2.62 1.34
CA VAL A 1 0.71 -2.92 0.32
C VAL A 1 0.88 -1.93 -0.82
N GLU A 2 0.82 -2.38 -2.06
CA GLU A 2 0.96 -1.53 -3.24
C GLU A 2 -0.22 -1.77 -4.20
N LEU A 3 -0.76 -0.67 -4.72
CA LEU A 3 -1.84 -0.63 -5.71
C LEU A 3 -1.25 -0.04 -7.00
N GLU A 4 -0.83 -0.90 -7.93
CA GLU A 4 0.10 -0.51 -8.99
C GLU A 4 -0.46 0.54 -9.95
N GLU A 5 -1.66 0.32 -10.46
CA GLU A 5 -2.25 1.16 -11.52
C GLU A 5 -2.61 2.57 -11.02
N VAL A 6 -2.77 2.74 -9.71
CA VAL A 6 -2.97 4.05 -9.07
C VAL A 6 -1.70 4.61 -8.42
N GLY A 7 -0.59 3.87 -8.45
CA GLY A 7 0.70 4.30 -7.90
C GLY A 7 0.69 4.53 -6.39
N ILE A 8 -0.15 3.81 -5.63
CA ILE A 8 -0.26 3.99 -4.18
C ILE A 8 0.55 2.93 -3.45
N LYS A 9 1.43 3.37 -2.55
CA LYS A 9 2.18 2.51 -1.63
C LYS A 9 1.78 2.82 -0.19
N ILE A 10 1.36 1.78 0.52
CA ILE A 10 0.98 1.82 1.94
C ILE A 10 2.05 1.06 2.72
N GLU A 11 2.76 1.78 3.59
CA GLU A 11 3.81 1.24 4.44
C GLU A 11 3.38 1.24 5.91
N PRO A 12 3.83 0.26 6.72
CA PRO A 12 3.52 0.23 8.14
C PRO A 12 4.17 1.40 8.87
N GLY A 13 3.36 2.20 9.58
CA GLY A 13 3.83 3.23 10.51
C GLY A 13 3.96 2.72 11.95
N PRO A 14 4.49 3.53 12.88
CA PRO A 14 4.68 3.15 14.29
C PRO A 14 3.40 2.73 15.02
N ALA A 15 2.27 3.35 14.66
CA ALA A 15 0.95 3.05 15.22
C ALA A 15 0.14 2.05 14.37
N SER A 16 0.74 1.45 13.35
CA SER A 16 0.04 0.49 12.50
C SER A 16 -0.27 -0.79 13.27
N GLN A 17 -1.46 -1.33 13.06
CA GLN A 17 -1.91 -2.60 13.62
C GLN A 17 -2.19 -3.59 12.49
N GLY A 18 -1.97 -4.88 12.75
CA GLY A 18 -2.43 -5.93 11.84
C GLY A 18 -3.95 -5.93 11.74
N PHE A 19 -4.47 -6.19 10.53
CA PHE A 19 -5.90 -6.29 10.29
C PHE A 19 -6.21 -7.41 9.30
N VAL A 20 -7.40 -7.99 9.44
CA VAL A 20 -7.97 -8.94 8.47
C VAL A 20 -9.07 -8.21 7.70
N THR A 21 -8.98 -8.20 6.38
CA THR A 21 -9.94 -7.50 5.51
C THR A 21 -9.93 -8.10 4.10
N ASN A 22 -10.79 -7.59 3.22
CA ASN A 22 -10.83 -7.90 1.80
C ASN A 22 -10.22 -6.75 0.97
N ILE A 23 -10.09 -6.94 -0.35
CA ILE A 23 -9.51 -5.92 -1.25
C ILE A 23 -10.34 -4.63 -1.26
N GLU A 24 -11.67 -4.73 -1.21
CA GLU A 24 -12.57 -3.57 -1.16
C GLU A 24 -12.35 -2.73 0.10
N GLY A 25 -12.12 -3.37 1.26
CA GLY A 25 -11.80 -2.68 2.51
C GLY A 25 -10.46 -1.94 2.46
N VAL A 26 -9.47 -2.50 1.76
CA VAL A 26 -8.19 -1.79 1.49
C VAL A 26 -8.42 -0.57 0.60
N LEU A 27 -9.24 -0.71 -0.45
CA LEU A 27 -9.59 0.39 -1.34
C LEU A 27 -10.36 1.50 -0.62
N GLU A 28 -11.29 1.16 0.26
CA GLU A 28 -12.08 2.15 0.99
C GLU A 28 -11.21 2.96 1.96
N ARG A 29 -10.32 2.30 2.72
CA ARG A 29 -9.35 3.02 3.58
C ARG A 29 -8.42 3.94 2.80
N THR A 30 -8.01 3.48 1.61
CA THR A 30 -7.19 4.28 0.69
C THR A 30 -7.97 5.51 0.22
N ARG A 31 -9.23 5.32 -0.19
CA ARG A 31 -10.15 6.38 -0.59
C ARG A 31 -10.36 7.42 0.52
N GLU A 32 -10.59 6.99 1.76
CA GLU A 32 -10.73 7.91 2.91
C GLU A 32 -9.48 8.77 3.11
N THR A 33 -8.29 8.17 3.02
CA THR A 33 -7.01 8.89 3.13
C THR A 33 -6.85 9.91 1.99
N LEU A 34 -7.19 9.53 0.77
CA LEU A 34 -7.17 10.42 -0.39
C LEU A 34 -8.14 11.60 -0.24
N LEU A 35 -9.34 11.38 0.30
CA LEU A 35 -10.29 12.47 0.57
C LEU A 35 -9.76 13.46 1.60
N MET A 36 -9.11 12.98 2.66
CA MET A 36 -8.44 13.85 3.62
C MET A 36 -7.32 14.67 2.96
N ALA A 37 -6.46 14.01 2.17
CA ALA A 37 -5.39 14.69 1.44
C ALA A 37 -5.94 15.72 0.44
N ARG A 38 -7.03 15.40 -0.25
CA ARG A 38 -7.72 16.33 -1.16
C ARG A 38 -8.18 17.59 -0.45
N ASN A 39 -8.82 17.44 0.71
CA ASN A 39 -9.29 18.56 1.51
C ASN A 39 -8.13 19.46 1.95
N PHE A 40 -7.03 18.86 2.41
CA PHE A 40 -5.82 19.59 2.78
C PHE A 40 -5.24 20.37 1.59
N LYS A 41 -5.08 19.71 0.43
CA LYS A 41 -4.58 20.37 -0.79
C LYS A 41 -5.51 21.46 -1.34
N THR A 42 -6.81 21.32 -1.12
CA THR A 42 -7.78 22.36 -1.44
C THR A 42 -7.56 23.60 -0.58
N GLN A 43 -7.29 23.44 0.73
CA GLN A 43 -7.01 24.56 1.64
C GLN A 43 -5.68 25.26 1.29
N GLU A 44 -4.69 24.52 0.80
CA GLU A 44 -3.42 25.06 0.28
C GLU A 44 -3.57 25.72 -1.11
N ASN A 45 -4.76 25.69 -1.72
CA ASN A 45 -5.04 26.16 -3.07
C ASN A 45 -4.18 25.47 -4.15
N ASP A 46 -3.74 24.24 -3.90
CA ASP A 46 -2.97 23.39 -4.81
C ASP A 46 -3.91 22.61 -5.74
N LYS A 47 -4.37 23.29 -6.80
CA LYS A 47 -5.33 22.74 -7.75
C LYS A 47 -4.79 21.55 -8.54
N GLU A 48 -3.48 21.48 -8.78
CA GLU A 48 -2.88 20.38 -9.53
C GLU A 48 -2.93 19.09 -8.72
N SER A 49 -2.57 19.14 -7.44
CA SER A 49 -2.66 17.99 -6.55
C SER A 49 -4.11 17.54 -6.35
N VAL A 50 -5.05 18.48 -6.18
CA VAL A 50 -6.49 18.15 -6.08
C VAL A 50 -6.96 17.38 -7.31
N LYS A 51 -6.61 17.85 -8.52
CA LYS A 51 -6.99 17.17 -9.77
C LYS A 51 -6.42 15.76 -9.85
N LYS A 52 -5.14 15.57 -9.51
CA LYS A 52 -4.51 14.23 -9.49
C LYS A 52 -5.21 13.29 -8.51
N ILE A 53 -5.57 13.78 -7.33
CA ILE A 53 -6.31 12.98 -6.35
C ILE A 53 -7.70 12.59 -6.88
N ASP A 54 -8.40 13.51 -7.55
CA ASP A 54 -9.71 13.23 -8.16
C ASP A 54 -9.62 12.15 -9.26
N GLU A 55 -8.58 12.17 -10.08
CA GLU A 55 -8.32 11.13 -11.09
C GLU A 55 -8.11 9.75 -10.44
N ILE A 56 -7.34 9.68 -9.35
CA ILE A 56 -7.10 8.45 -8.59
C ILE A 56 -8.41 7.96 -7.94
N LEU A 57 -9.18 8.85 -7.31
CA LEU A 57 -10.46 8.51 -6.70
C LEU A 57 -11.45 7.94 -7.74
N SER A 58 -11.49 8.53 -8.93
CA SER A 58 -12.30 8.01 -10.04
C SER A 58 -11.84 6.62 -10.48
N TYR A 59 -10.53 6.39 -10.58
CA TYR A 59 -9.99 5.07 -10.93
C TYR A 59 -10.40 4.01 -9.90
N ILE A 60 -10.30 4.32 -8.60
CA ILE A 60 -10.70 3.41 -7.52
C ILE A 60 -12.18 3.02 -7.64
N GLU A 61 -13.06 3.97 -7.99
CA GLU A 61 -14.49 3.66 -8.16
C GLU A 61 -14.73 2.75 -9.38
N GLU A 62 -14.07 3.01 -10.50
CA GLU A 62 -14.14 2.13 -11.68
C GLU A 62 -13.61 0.72 -11.40
N VAL A 63 -12.61 0.56 -10.53
CA VAL A 63 -12.15 -0.76 -10.07
C VAL A 63 -13.20 -1.45 -9.21
N LYS A 64 -13.84 -0.74 -8.27
CA LYS A 64 -14.90 -1.29 -7.41
C LYS A 64 -16.10 -1.77 -8.22
N GLU A 65 -16.41 -1.07 -9.31
CA GLU A 65 -17.46 -1.47 -10.26
C GLU A 65 -17.03 -2.58 -11.24
N GLY A 66 -15.78 -3.06 -11.17
CA GLY A 66 -15.25 -4.09 -12.06
C GLY A 66 -14.98 -3.61 -13.49
N ARG A 67 -14.93 -2.29 -13.73
CA ARG A 67 -14.69 -1.66 -15.04
C ARG A 67 -13.21 -1.51 -15.37
N LYS A 68 -12.34 -1.45 -14.36
CA LYS A 68 -10.87 -1.35 -14.53
C LYS A 68 -10.13 -2.41 -13.71
N PRO A 69 -8.97 -2.90 -14.21
CA PRO A 69 -8.13 -3.82 -13.47
C PRO A 69 -7.39 -3.10 -12.34
N LEU A 70 -7.02 -3.87 -11.30
CA LEU A 70 -6.11 -3.44 -10.27
C LEU A 70 -5.25 -4.60 -9.81
N THR A 71 -3.94 -4.37 -9.77
CA THR A 71 -2.94 -5.29 -9.24
C THR A 71 -2.59 -4.85 -7.83
N VAL A 72 -2.87 -5.75 -6.88
CA VAL A 72 -2.55 -5.54 -5.45
C VAL A 72 -1.35 -6.40 -5.10
N LYS A 73 -0.27 -5.76 -4.65
CA LYS A 73 0.94 -6.44 -4.17
C LYS A 73 1.07 -6.29 -2.66
N ILE A 74 1.29 -7.41 -1.99
CA ILE A 74 1.63 -7.44 -0.56
C ILE A 74 3.04 -8.02 -0.46
N MET A 75 3.98 -7.17 -0.08
CA MET A 75 5.37 -7.54 0.19
C MET A 75 5.62 -7.29 1.67
N ASP A 76 5.88 -8.37 2.41
CA ASP A 76 6.09 -8.34 3.85
C ASP A 76 7.44 -8.97 4.16
N PRO A 77 8.43 -8.19 4.66
CA PRO A 77 9.77 -8.70 4.94
C PRO A 77 9.79 -9.75 6.06
N PHE A 78 8.76 -9.81 6.91
CA PHE A 78 8.67 -10.73 8.04
C PHE A 78 7.70 -11.90 7.80
N GLY A 79 6.99 -11.91 6.68
CA GLY A 79 6.11 -13.02 6.29
C GLY A 79 4.84 -13.17 7.14
N ASN A 80 4.38 -12.11 7.81
CA ASN A 80 3.19 -12.14 8.66
C ASN A 80 1.88 -11.93 7.87
N SER A 81 1.97 -11.45 6.63
CA SER A 81 0.84 -11.11 5.78
C SER A 81 0.44 -12.26 4.85
N ALA A 82 -0.85 -12.37 4.56
CA ALA A 82 -1.38 -13.34 3.59
C ALA A 82 -2.50 -12.72 2.74
N LEU A 83 -2.63 -13.19 1.50
CA LEU A 83 -3.76 -12.88 0.60
C LEU A 83 -4.34 -14.20 0.12
N ILE A 84 -5.67 -14.31 0.09
CA ILE A 84 -6.38 -15.55 -0.24
C ILE A 84 -7.32 -15.27 -1.40
N GLY A 85 -7.28 -16.12 -2.43
CA GLY A 85 -8.16 -16.04 -3.59
C GLY A 85 -7.60 -16.80 -4.79
N GLU A 86 -8.46 -17.13 -5.74
CA GLU A 86 -8.09 -17.96 -6.91
C GLU A 86 -7.02 -17.32 -7.79
N LYS A 87 -7.00 -15.98 -7.86
CA LYS A 87 -6.05 -15.21 -8.69
C LYS A 87 -4.75 -14.89 -7.95
N VAL A 88 -4.62 -15.28 -6.68
CA VAL A 88 -3.45 -14.95 -5.87
C VAL A 88 -2.27 -15.81 -6.27
N LYS A 89 -1.12 -15.16 -6.43
CA LYS A 89 0.19 -15.81 -6.62
C LYS A 89 1.10 -15.39 -5.48
N SER A 90 1.76 -16.36 -4.85
CA SER A 90 2.72 -16.11 -3.77
C SER A 90 4.09 -16.69 -4.14
N ARG A 91 5.13 -16.02 -3.67
CA ARG A 91 6.52 -16.48 -3.72
C ARG A 91 7.29 -15.86 -2.57
N LEU A 92 8.44 -16.43 -2.26
CA LEU A 92 9.39 -15.80 -1.36
C LEU A 92 9.99 -14.54 -2.02
N LEU A 93 10.28 -13.55 -1.19
CA LEU A 93 11.02 -12.35 -1.57
C LEU A 93 12.52 -12.68 -1.67
N THR A 94 13.19 -12.05 -2.62
CA THR A 94 14.65 -12.09 -2.71
C THR A 94 15.29 -11.22 -1.62
N LYS A 95 16.56 -11.47 -1.31
CA LYS A 95 17.31 -10.65 -0.33
C LYS A 95 17.34 -9.17 -0.71
N GLU A 96 17.45 -8.86 -2.01
CA GLU A 96 17.44 -7.48 -2.51
C GLU A 96 16.09 -6.80 -2.36
N GLU A 97 15.00 -7.53 -2.57
CA GLU A 97 13.64 -7.01 -2.34
C GLU A 97 13.42 -6.71 -0.87
N ILE A 98 13.80 -7.63 0.03
CA ILE A 98 13.67 -7.45 1.48
C ILE A 98 14.40 -6.18 1.94
N LYS A 99 15.63 -5.95 1.46
CA LYS A 99 16.42 -4.74 1.80
C LYS A 99 15.78 -3.43 1.37
N LYS A 100 14.88 -3.44 0.37
CA LYS A 100 14.18 -2.24 -0.14
C LYS A 100 12.83 -2.00 0.54
N LEU A 101 12.35 -2.92 1.37
CA LEU A 101 11.07 -2.81 2.05
C LEU A 101 11.23 -2.06 3.37
N SER A 102 10.21 -1.26 3.71
CA SER A 102 10.10 -0.69 5.04
C SER A 102 9.91 -1.80 6.07
N THR A 103 10.70 -1.76 7.15
CA THR A 103 10.55 -2.65 8.31
C THR A 103 9.61 -2.06 9.36
N GLY A 104 8.96 -0.92 9.05
CA GLY A 104 8.08 -0.21 9.96
C GLY A 104 8.80 0.17 11.26
N PRO A 105 8.25 -0.15 12.44
CA PRO A 105 8.86 0.18 13.72
C PRO A 105 10.01 -0.75 14.13
N TYR A 106 10.28 -1.82 13.38
CA TYR A 106 11.27 -2.82 13.75
C TYR A 106 12.67 -2.44 13.26
N VAL A 107 13.65 -2.54 14.16
CA VAL A 107 15.08 -2.51 13.82
C VAL A 107 15.52 -3.94 13.52
N VAL A 108 16.01 -4.17 12.30
CA VAL A 108 16.52 -5.49 11.90
C VAL A 108 18.00 -5.56 12.24
N TYR A 109 18.37 -6.54 13.07
CA TYR A 109 19.74 -6.78 13.50
C TYR A 109 20.29 -8.04 12.83
N TYR A 110 21.48 -7.93 12.23
CA TYR A 110 22.18 -9.04 11.57
C TYR A 110 23.45 -9.39 12.37
N PRO A 111 23.38 -10.37 13.30
CA PRO A 111 24.49 -10.68 14.21
C PRO A 111 25.79 -11.15 13.54
N GLU A 112 25.72 -11.62 12.29
CA GLU A 112 26.87 -12.20 11.58
C GLU A 112 27.76 -11.17 10.88
N GLU A 113 27.40 -9.89 10.87
CA GLU A 113 28.18 -8.81 10.23
C GLU A 113 29.13 -8.08 11.22
N GLU A 114 29.17 -8.49 12.50
CA GLU A 114 30.01 -7.86 13.55
C GLU A 114 31.40 -8.50 13.75
N THR A 115 31.72 -9.59 13.05
CA THR A 115 33.07 -10.18 13.10
C THR A 115 34.02 -9.50 12.11
N GLU A 116 34.53 -8.32 12.47
CA GLU A 116 35.80 -7.75 12.00
C GLU A 116 36.67 -7.29 13.20
#